data_AF-A0A6L8I838-F1
#
_entry.id   AF-A0A6L8I838-F1
#
_cell.length_a   1.000
_cell.length_b   1.000
_cell.length_c   1.000
_cell.angle_alpha   90.00
_cell.angle_beta   90.00
_cell.angle_gamma   90.00
#
_symmetry.space_group_name_H-M   'P 1'
#
loop_
_entity.id
_entity.type
_entity.pdbx_description
1 polymer ?
#
loop_
_entity_poly.entity_id
_entity_poly.type
_entity_poly.pdbx_seq_one_letter_code
_entity_poly.pdbx_strand_id
1 'polypeptide(L)'
;MRLFARAKVPKSMELEVGALLSELVFGHGYMHYGYFPEGLPEELSLQALGEAQHAYFEKLLETIGTVPGDVRRILDVGSGTGANARGLIG
;
A
#
# COMPACT_ATOMS: atom_id res chain seq x y z
N MET A 1 -7.69 -1.11 -42.94
CA MET A 1 -7.87 -1.44 -41.51
C MET A 1 -6.73 -0.81 -40.75
N ARG A 2 -6.95 0.29 -40.00
CA ARG A 2 -5.89 0.94 -39.20
C ARG A 2 -5.87 0.31 -37.81
N LEU A 3 -4.78 -0.37 -37.46
CA LEU A 3 -4.53 -0.84 -36.11
C LEU A 3 -4.26 0.40 -35.25
N PHE A 4 -5.17 0.77 -34.35
CA PHE A 4 -4.87 1.74 -33.31
C PHE A 4 -3.88 1.08 -32.35
N ALA A 5 -2.62 1.52 -32.37
CA ALA A 5 -1.66 1.14 -31.35
C ALA A 5 -2.17 1.66 -30.01
N ARG A 6 -2.41 0.73 -29.06
CA ARG A 6 -2.79 1.07 -27.68
C ARG A 6 -1.63 1.85 -27.08
N ALA A 7 -1.83 3.13 -26.78
CA ALA A 7 -0.82 3.92 -26.08
C ALA A 7 -0.49 3.22 -24.76
N LYS A 8 0.78 2.86 -24.56
CA LYS A 8 1.24 2.34 -23.27
C LYS A 8 1.31 3.50 -22.29
N VAL A 9 0.46 3.48 -21.28
CA VAL A 9 0.59 4.40 -20.15
C VAL A 9 1.92 4.08 -19.45
N PRO A 10 2.74 5.09 -19.13
CA PRO A 10 3.96 4.86 -18.37
C PRO A 10 3.65 4.23 -17.02
N LYS A 11 4.39 3.20 -16.63
CA LYS A 11 4.15 2.47 -15.37
C LYS A 11 4.21 3.39 -14.13
N SER A 12 5.00 4.46 -14.17
CA SER A 12 5.04 5.49 -13.14
C SER A 12 3.71 6.23 -13.00
N MET A 13 3.06 6.56 -14.13
CA MET A 13 1.77 7.24 -14.15
C MET A 13 0.65 6.32 -13.65
N GLU A 14 0.70 5.02 -13.96
CA GLU A 14 -0.23 4.03 -13.38
C GLU A 14 -0.09 3.94 -11.86
N LEU A 15 1.14 3.95 -11.35
CA LEU A 15 1.42 3.92 -9.91
C LEU A 15 0.99 5.21 -9.20
N GLU A 16 1.23 6.38 -9.81
CA GLU A 16 0.80 7.67 -9.26
C GLU A 16 -0.73 7.77 -9.20
N VAL A 17 -1.43 7.38 -10.27
CA VAL A 17 -2.90 7.35 -10.29
C VAL A 17 -3.44 6.31 -9.29
N GLY A 18 -2.83 5.12 -9.23
CA GLY A 18 -3.19 4.09 -8.26
C GLY A 18 -2.98 4.53 -6.81
N ALA A 19 -1.89 5.24 -6.53
CA ALA A 19 -1.61 5.82 -5.22
C ALA A 19 -2.67 6.86 -4.84
N LEU A 20 -2.99 7.76 -5.75
CA LEU A 20 -3.94 8.85 -5.51
C LEU A 20 -5.37 8.32 -5.32
N LEU A 21 -5.77 7.30 -6.10
CA LEU A 21 -7.03 6.60 -5.90
C LEU A 21 -7.04 5.80 -4.60
N SER A 22 -5.94 5.15 -4.23
CA SER A 22 -5.84 4.42 -2.97
C SER A 22 -5.88 5.37 -1.76
N GLU A 23 -5.23 6.52 -1.82
CA GLU A 23 -5.31 7.54 -0.78
C GLU A 23 -6.72 8.12 -0.66
N LEU A 24 -7.38 8.42 -1.80
CA LEU A 24 -8.75 8.92 -1.81
C LEU A 24 -9.79 7.91 -1.28
N VAL A 25 -9.59 6.62 -1.57
CA VAL A 25 -10.58 5.56 -1.29
C VAL A 25 -10.29 4.82 0.02
N PHE A 26 -9.02 4.62 0.37
CA PHE A 26 -8.56 3.81 1.50
C PHE A 26 -7.81 4.64 2.56
N GLY A 27 -7.61 5.94 2.33
CA GLY A 27 -7.03 6.90 3.30
C GLY A 27 -5.51 6.88 3.43
N HIS A 28 -4.82 5.84 2.94
CA HIS A 28 -3.42 5.60 3.28
C HIS A 28 -2.50 5.33 2.08
N GLY A 29 -3.04 5.18 0.87
CA GLY A 29 -2.23 4.97 -0.34
C GLY A 29 -1.60 3.58 -0.44
N TYR A 30 -2.04 2.62 0.37
CA TYR A 30 -1.56 1.24 0.33
C TYR A 30 -2.07 0.49 -0.91
N MET A 31 -1.21 -0.35 -1.50
CA MET A 31 -1.56 -1.24 -2.63
C MET A 31 -1.18 -2.69 -2.33
N HIS A 32 -1.48 -3.14 -1.12
CA HIS A 32 -1.29 -4.53 -0.68
C HIS A 32 -2.59 -5.09 -0.07
N TYR A 33 -2.57 -6.35 0.35
CA TYR A 33 -3.71 -7.01 0.99
C TYR A 33 -4.03 -6.41 2.37
N GLY A 34 -5.25 -6.64 2.86
CA GLY A 34 -5.66 -6.27 4.21
C GLY A 34 -5.48 -7.41 5.23
N TYR A 35 -5.27 -7.04 6.49
CA TYR A 35 -5.29 -7.92 7.67
C TYR A 35 -6.52 -7.60 8.52
N PHE A 36 -7.32 -8.61 8.84
CA PHE A 36 -8.55 -8.48 9.61
C PHE A 36 -8.37 -9.16 10.99
N PRO A 37 -7.91 -8.45 12.03
CA PRO A 37 -7.57 -9.06 13.31
C PRO A 37 -8.80 -9.65 14.03
N GLU A 38 -9.97 -9.06 13.84
CA GLU A 38 -11.23 -9.50 14.46
C GLU A 38 -12.05 -10.44 13.55
N GLY A 39 -11.49 -10.83 12.40
CA GLY A 39 -12.18 -11.58 11.35
C GLY A 39 -12.80 -10.69 10.27
N LEU A 40 -13.31 -11.32 9.21
CA LEU A 40 -13.94 -10.59 8.11
C LEU A 40 -15.23 -9.93 8.58
N PRO A 41 -15.48 -8.66 8.21
CA PRO A 41 -16.76 -8.01 8.51
C PRO A 41 -17.90 -8.71 7.74
N GLU A 42 -19.12 -8.59 8.27
CA GLU A 42 -20.33 -9.12 7.62
C GLU A 42 -20.54 -8.47 6.24
N GLU A 43 -20.23 -7.19 6.11
CA GLU A 43 -20.24 -6.45 4.85
C GLU A 43 -18.83 -5.93 4.51
N LEU A 44 -18.35 -6.26 3.31
CA LEU A 44 -17.10 -5.73 2.78
C LEU A 44 -17.35 -4.37 2.12
N SER A 45 -16.71 -3.34 2.66
CA SER A 45 -16.69 -1.99 2.10
C SER A 45 -15.28 -1.56 1.73
N LEU A 46 -15.16 -0.51 0.91
CA LEU A 46 -13.86 0.08 0.59
C LEU A 46 -13.18 0.62 1.86
N GLN A 47 -13.95 1.20 2.78
CA GLN A 47 -13.44 1.64 4.07
C GLN A 47 -12.88 0.47 4.88
N ALA A 48 -13.62 -0.63 5.01
CA ALA A 48 -13.17 -1.82 5.74
C ALA A 48 -11.90 -2.43 5.12
N LEU A 49 -11.77 -2.38 3.79
CA LEU A 49 -10.53 -2.78 3.12
C LEU A 49 -9.37 -1.85 3.46
N GLY A 50 -9.58 -0.53 3.47
CA GLY A 50 -8.56 0.45 3.85
C GLY A 50 -8.09 0.30 5.30
N GLU A 51 -9.03 0.09 6.22
CA GLU A 51 -8.74 -0.20 7.63
C GLU A 51 -7.95 -1.50 7.78
N ALA A 52 -8.31 -2.55 7.04
CA ALA A 52 -7.57 -3.81 7.06
C ALA A 52 -6.16 -3.66 6.45
N GLN A 53 -5.98 -2.86 5.40
CA GLN A 53 -4.66 -2.54 4.87
C GLN A 53 -3.82 -1.79 5.90
N HIS A 54 -4.40 -0.83 6.61
CA HIS A 54 -3.70 -0.15 7.70
C HIS A 54 -3.34 -1.09 8.85
N ALA A 55 -4.25 -1.96 9.29
CA ALA A 55 -3.97 -2.98 10.29
C ALA A 55 -2.86 -3.95 9.86
N TYR A 56 -2.74 -4.26 8.56
CA TYR A 56 -1.61 -5.04 8.04
C TYR A 56 -0.28 -4.27 8.22
N PHE A 57 -0.28 -2.97 7.92
CA PHE A 57 0.91 -2.14 8.10
C PHE A 57 1.30 -2.04 9.59
N GLU A 58 0.36 -1.81 10.49
CA GLU A 58 0.62 -1.84 11.94
C GLU A 58 1.17 -3.21 12.37
N LYS A 59 0.62 -4.30 11.83
CA LYS A 59 1.15 -5.64 12.09
C LYS A 59 2.57 -5.83 11.59
N LEU A 60 2.90 -5.23 10.44
CA LEU A 60 4.26 -5.21 9.89
C LEU A 60 5.20 -4.44 10.83
N LEU A 61 4.79 -3.27 11.35
CA LEU A 61 5.56 -2.51 12.33
C LEU A 61 5.81 -3.30 13.61
N GLU A 62 4.78 -3.94 14.17
CA GLU A 62 4.91 -4.82 15.33
C GLU A 62 5.89 -5.97 15.07
N THR A 63 5.81 -6.58 13.88
CA THR A 63 6.59 -7.77 13.52
C THR A 63 8.05 -7.44 13.25
N ILE A 64 8.31 -6.33 12.55
CA ILE A 64 9.67 -5.79 12.41
C ILE A 64 10.20 -5.36 13.78
N GLY A 65 9.31 -4.92 14.68
CA GLY A 65 9.61 -4.46 16.02
C GLY A 65 10.44 -3.18 16.01
N THR A 66 11.18 -2.93 17.09
CA THR A 66 12.28 -1.96 17.05
C THR A 66 13.33 -2.53 16.11
N VAL A 67 13.52 -1.88 14.96
CA VAL A 67 14.58 -2.24 14.02
C VAL A 67 15.90 -2.36 14.82
N PRO A 68 16.55 -3.55 14.86
CA PRO A 68 17.61 -3.79 15.83
C PRO A 68 18.82 -2.85 15.69
N GLY A 69 19.27 -2.22 16.77
CA GLY A 69 20.58 -1.55 16.85
C GLY A 69 20.75 -0.32 15.94
N ASP A 70 21.85 -0.28 15.18
CA ASP A 70 22.29 0.85 14.34
C ASP A 70 21.75 0.78 12.89
N VAL A 71 20.56 0.24 12.65
CA VAL A 71 20.03 0.20 11.27
C VAL A 71 19.76 1.62 10.79
N ARG A 72 20.62 2.07 9.87
CA ARG A 72 20.57 3.43 9.29
C ARG A 72 19.72 3.51 8.02
N ARG A 73 19.44 2.38 7.38
CA ARG A 73 18.78 2.32 6.06
C ARG A 73 17.99 1.02 5.90
N ILE A 74 16.79 1.13 5.34
CA ILE A 74 15.91 0.02 4.98
C ILE A 74 15.74 0.04 3.45
N LEU A 75 15.73 -1.14 2.83
CA LEU A 75 15.39 -1.31 1.41
C LEU A 75 13.98 -1.90 1.30
N ASP A 76 13.04 -1.12 0.75
CA ASP A 76 11.68 -1.57 0.43
C ASP A 76 11.66 -2.14 -1.00
N VAL A 77 11.74 -3.47 -1.12
CA VAL A 77 11.77 -4.16 -2.41
C VAL A 77 10.36 -4.22 -3.00
N GLY A 78 10.14 -3.47 -4.08
CA GLY A 78 8.83 -3.38 -4.70
C GLY A 78 7.89 -2.42 -3.98
N SER A 79 8.41 -1.25 -3.59
CA SER A 79 7.77 -0.26 -2.73
C SER A 79 6.40 0.28 -3.18
N GLY A 80 5.95 -0.03 -4.40
CA GLY A 80 4.67 0.44 -4.93
C GLY A 80 4.57 1.97 -4.88
N THR A 81 3.62 2.47 -4.09
CA THR A 81 3.35 3.90 -3.86
C THR A 81 4.35 4.56 -2.89
N GLY A 82 5.20 3.75 -2.25
CA GLY A 82 6.13 4.18 -1.21
C GLY A 82 5.46 4.49 0.14
N ALA A 83 4.18 4.15 0.33
CA ALA A 83 3.44 4.42 1.57
C ALA A 83 4.06 3.68 2.77
N ASN A 84 4.41 2.39 2.62
CA ASN A 84 5.07 1.61 3.67
C ASN A 84 6.44 2.21 4.04
N ALA A 85 7.25 2.52 3.04
CA ALA A 85 8.56 3.14 3.25
C ALA A 85 8.45 4.47 4.03
N ARG A 86 7.45 5.30 3.73
CA ARG A 86 7.18 6.55 4.46
C ARG A 86 6.78 6.28 5.92
N GLY A 87 5.85 5.36 6.15
CA GLY A 87 5.43 5.01 7.52
C GLY A 87 6.56 4.41 8.38
N LEU A 88 7.56 3.77 7.76
CA LEU A 88 8.71 3.17 8.45
C LEU A 88 9.81 4.18 8.84
N ILE A 89 9.89 5.35 8.20
CA ILE A 89 10.96 6.33 8.44
C ILE A 89 10.55 7.51 9.33
N GLY A 90 9.24 7.67 9.60
CA GLY A 90 8.69 8.83 10.31
C GLY A 90 8.43 10.00 9.38
#